data_AF-A0A2B1DLP2-F1
#
_entry.id   AF-A0A2B1DLP2-F1
#
_cell.length_a   1.000
_cell.length_b   1.000
_cell.length_c   1.000
_cell.angle_alpha   90.00
_cell.angle_beta   90.00
_cell.angle_gamma   90.00
#
_symmetry.space_group_name_H-M   'P 1'
#
loop_
_entity.id
_entity.type
_entity.pdbx_description
1 polymer ?
#
loop_
_entity_poly.entity_id
_entity_poly.type
_entity_poly.pdbx_seq_one_letter_code
_entity_poly.pdbx_strand_id
1 'polypeptide(L)'
;MKKGFYNVLAASVVFSMVTIPTFSYADTVEKTVTISTEEQALKSIEKHMKDEDGRGEDKGVTTEAQGDFLVHIISSASLFDSADLQKATGVQLSNQVVKAEKRKGNAYYVETSSGAGWIQNSEGNVEVKEVYRLVNEKLVINEETATYTAPFNSYKDEKVLQPQTIIAIGQVGKWFQVQIDNEVKWIYAPSAKFEGIKASLIQDTTPTRTKRAAVMYAAPSAEKTTDIYGVPLKEMIVPTGNENIRPGNAMKPKYITIHETDNYSVGANAKNHAQYLYSQATGTTDRSASWHFTVDDKEIYQHLPLNENGWHAGDGAEGTGNRESIAIEIAVNQDGDYNKAVENARKLAAYLMGELNIPLENVKKHQFWSGKNCPAIMINNNAWEPFLQGTKAYYDANHKDDITGGWYEADIRELDKRGIMVGDGKGSYWPERLVTRGEFANLVSRSLQLPEGKSNFKDISTAHPSLVDGINRAASAGIISGRGNDIFAPNDTIKRDEAVIMIDRALQYKNIKGNLVPLPFTDQNLAYDKQAVQRVYGLGIVKGNENNEFMPKGSATRGESAAFINRMLKVIESK
;
A
#
# COMPACT_ATOMS: atom_id res chain seq x y z
N MET A 1 56.71 107.36 16.07
CA MET A 1 58.03 107.12 15.43
C MET A 1 58.39 105.66 15.61
N LYS A 2 58.76 104.95 14.53
CA LYS A 2 59.71 103.80 14.53
C LYS A 2 59.24 102.56 15.32
N LYS A 3 59.13 101.35 14.78
CA LYS A 3 59.80 100.59 13.72
C LYS A 3 58.77 99.51 13.32
N GLY A 4 58.51 99.18 12.07
CA GLY A 4 59.48 98.74 11.06
C GLY A 4 59.76 97.25 11.28
N PHE A 5 59.31 96.38 10.39
CA PHE A 5 60.15 95.74 9.36
C PHE A 5 59.38 94.62 8.63
N TYR A 6 59.15 94.87 7.33
CA TYR A 6 59.29 94.03 6.13
C TYR A 6 58.98 92.51 6.11
N ASN A 7 58.07 92.19 5.16
CA ASN A 7 58.11 91.18 4.09
C ASN A 7 58.34 89.69 4.42
N VAL A 8 57.48 88.80 3.89
CA VAL A 8 57.59 88.18 2.54
C VAL A 8 56.34 87.32 2.27
N LEU A 9 55.86 87.36 1.02
CA LEU A 9 54.79 86.54 0.41
C LEU A 9 55.11 85.04 0.40
N ALA A 10 54.11 84.20 0.66
CA ALA A 10 53.84 82.98 -0.13
C ALA A 10 52.40 82.50 0.13
N ALA A 11 51.66 82.23 -0.95
CA ALA A 11 50.25 81.87 -0.95
C ALA A 11 49.98 80.46 -0.39
N SER A 12 48.98 80.37 0.48
CA SER A 12 48.50 79.14 1.10
C SER A 12 47.40 78.50 0.25
N VAL A 13 47.60 77.25 -0.20
CA VAL A 13 46.52 76.34 -0.62
C VAL A 13 46.27 75.41 0.56
N VAL A 14 45.08 75.50 1.17
CA VAL A 14 44.71 74.68 2.33
C VAL A 14 43.84 73.51 1.85
N PHE A 15 44.41 72.31 1.95
CA PHE A 15 43.69 71.04 1.93
C PHE A 15 43.66 70.54 3.38
N SER A 16 42.48 70.49 4.00
CA SER A 16 42.35 70.04 5.40
C SER A 16 42.00 68.55 5.43
N MET A 17 43.00 67.70 5.67
CA MET A 17 42.79 66.36 6.21
C MET A 17 42.54 66.47 7.72
N VAL A 18 41.60 65.70 8.26
CA VAL A 18 41.58 65.37 9.70
C VAL A 18 41.33 63.88 9.88
N THR A 19 42.27 63.23 10.56
CA THR A 19 42.26 61.83 10.99
C THR A 19 41.75 61.68 12.43
N ILE A 20 41.24 60.47 12.71
CA ILE A 20 40.56 59.93 13.92
C ILE A 20 41.51 59.88 15.16
N PRO A 21 41.01 59.89 16.43
CA PRO A 21 40.94 58.61 17.19
C PRO A 21 39.83 58.45 18.28
N THR A 22 39.37 57.19 18.41
CA THR A 22 39.02 56.36 19.60
C THR A 22 37.91 56.68 20.63
N PHE A 23 36.90 55.78 20.63
CA PHE A 23 36.11 55.14 21.72
C PHE A 23 35.56 55.90 22.94
N SER A 24 34.22 55.85 23.10
CA SER A 24 33.48 55.11 24.16
C SER A 24 32.13 55.77 24.48
N TYR A 25 31.02 55.05 24.27
CA TYR A 25 30.06 54.58 25.28
C TYR A 25 28.78 54.11 24.58
N ALA A 26 28.24 53.00 25.06
CA ALA A 26 27.00 52.38 24.60
C ALA A 26 25.80 53.31 24.81
N ASP A 27 24.78 53.21 23.94
CA ASP A 27 23.45 52.80 24.40
C ASP A 27 22.49 52.48 23.25
N THR A 28 21.89 51.31 23.38
CA THR A 28 20.58 50.85 22.88
C THR A 28 20.21 51.12 21.42
N VAL A 29 20.62 50.21 20.55
CA VAL A 29 19.77 49.81 19.41
C VAL A 29 19.12 48.49 19.81
N GLU A 30 17.81 48.53 20.07
CA GLU A 30 16.99 47.33 20.10
C GLU A 30 17.26 46.54 18.82
N LYS A 31 17.97 45.41 18.96
CA LYS A 31 17.92 44.34 17.98
C LYS A 31 16.50 43.77 18.04
N THR A 32 15.58 44.40 17.33
CA THR A 32 14.42 43.68 16.81
C THR A 32 14.98 42.74 15.75
N VAL A 33 15.47 41.59 16.20
CA VAL A 33 15.77 40.46 15.33
C VAL A 33 14.44 40.13 14.67
N THR A 34 14.32 40.42 13.38
CA THR A 34 13.37 39.75 12.49
C THR A 34 13.68 38.26 12.58
N ILE A 35 13.07 37.58 13.54
CA ILE A 35 12.90 36.13 13.55
C ILE A 35 12.24 35.83 12.20
N SER A 36 12.91 35.06 11.35
CA SER A 36 12.46 34.82 9.99
C SER A 36 11.05 34.20 10.02
N THR A 37 10.24 34.53 9.02
CA THR A 37 8.87 34.01 8.89
C THR A 37 8.84 32.47 8.88
N GLU A 38 9.90 31.82 8.39
CA GLU A 38 10.07 30.35 8.41
C GLU A 38 10.27 29.80 9.83
N GLU A 39 11.11 30.43 10.65
CA GLU A 39 11.30 30.01 12.05
C GLU A 39 10.01 30.22 12.87
N GLN A 40 9.27 31.29 12.59
CA GLN A 40 7.95 31.52 13.20
C GLN A 40 6.92 30.46 12.77
N ALA A 41 6.90 30.09 11.49
CA ALA A 41 6.03 29.04 10.98
C ALA A 41 6.35 27.68 11.64
N LEU A 42 7.63 27.28 11.70
CA LEU A 42 8.03 26.02 12.34
C LEU A 42 7.67 25.98 13.82
N LYS A 43 7.88 27.07 14.57
CA LYS A 43 7.45 27.17 15.97
C LYS A 43 5.93 27.08 16.12
N SER A 44 5.17 27.63 15.16
CA SER A 44 3.71 27.53 15.18
C SER A 44 3.24 26.09 14.97
N ILE A 45 3.87 25.36 14.02
CA ILE A 45 3.59 23.95 13.76
C ILE A 45 3.94 23.14 15.00
N GLU A 46 5.14 23.34 15.56
CA GLU A 46 5.56 22.65 16.78
C GLU A 46 4.56 22.89 17.92
N LYS A 47 4.10 24.13 18.13
CA LYS A 47 3.11 24.47 19.15
C LYS A 47 1.76 23.79 18.92
N HIS A 48 1.23 23.87 17.70
CA HIS A 48 -0.05 23.24 17.34
C HIS A 48 0.01 21.73 17.56
N MET A 49 1.16 21.15 17.24
CA MET A 49 1.37 19.72 17.34
C MET A 49 1.64 19.22 18.76
N LYS A 50 1.81 20.06 19.80
CA LYS A 50 2.13 19.55 21.15
C LYS A 50 1.09 18.60 21.75
N ASP A 51 -0.17 18.75 21.39
CA ASP A 51 -1.29 18.02 22.00
C ASP A 51 -1.84 16.89 21.12
N GLU A 52 -1.27 16.67 19.93
CA GLU A 52 -1.81 15.73 18.94
C GLU A 52 -1.12 14.36 19.02
N ASP A 53 -1.74 13.33 19.61
CA ASP A 53 -1.24 11.95 19.54
C ASP A 53 -1.97 11.17 18.42
N GLY A 54 -1.23 10.84 17.36
CA GLY A 54 -1.73 10.09 16.21
C GLY A 54 -1.74 8.57 16.41
N ARG A 55 -1.02 8.06 17.42
CA ARG A 55 -1.06 6.64 17.80
C ARG A 55 -2.17 6.34 18.81
N GLY A 56 -2.53 7.32 19.63
CA GLY A 56 -3.66 7.24 20.58
C GLY A 56 -3.32 6.51 21.88
N GLU A 57 -2.04 6.48 22.28
CA GLU A 57 -1.55 5.80 23.47
C GLU A 57 -1.78 6.60 24.76
N ASP A 58 -1.99 7.92 24.66
CA ASP A 58 -2.07 8.81 25.83
C ASP A 58 -3.45 8.82 26.53
N LYS A 59 -4.37 7.93 26.14
CA LYS A 59 -5.73 7.89 26.69
C LYS A 59 -5.96 6.88 27.81
N GLY A 60 -4.91 6.29 28.39
CA GLY A 60 -5.01 5.45 29.60
C GLY A 60 -6.26 4.58 29.60
N VAL A 61 -6.43 3.76 28.56
CA VAL A 61 -7.73 3.21 28.15
C VAL A 61 -8.41 2.53 29.35
N THR A 62 -9.41 3.21 29.91
CA THR A 62 -10.19 2.74 31.08
C THR A 62 -11.16 1.64 30.71
N THR A 63 -11.36 1.41 29.41
CA THR A 63 -12.21 0.38 28.81
C THR A 63 -11.40 -0.84 28.38
N GLU A 64 -12.00 -2.03 28.50
CA GLU A 64 -11.40 -3.27 28.00
C GLU A 64 -11.35 -3.25 26.46
N ALA A 65 -10.18 -3.54 25.89
CA ALA A 65 -9.94 -3.68 24.46
C ALA A 65 -9.73 -5.14 24.09
N GLN A 66 -10.31 -5.58 22.98
CA GLN A 66 -10.05 -6.89 22.36
C GLN A 66 -8.90 -6.74 21.37
N GLY A 67 -8.02 -7.75 21.28
CA GLY A 67 -6.91 -7.75 20.33
C GLY A 67 -6.09 -9.03 20.44
N ASP A 68 -5.21 -9.29 19.49
CA ASP A 68 -4.28 -10.42 19.58
C ASP A 68 -2.96 -9.96 20.20
N PHE A 69 -2.62 -10.47 21.37
CA PHE A 69 -1.39 -10.11 22.06
C PHE A 69 -0.53 -11.35 22.29
N LEU A 70 0.78 -11.18 22.17
CA LEU A 70 1.80 -12.13 22.59
C LEU A 70 2.49 -11.58 23.84
N VAL A 71 2.31 -12.28 24.95
CA VAL A 71 2.89 -11.94 26.25
C VAL A 71 4.09 -12.83 26.50
N HIS A 72 5.29 -12.27 26.41
CA HIS A 72 6.53 -12.93 26.76
C HIS A 72 6.86 -12.69 28.22
N ILE A 73 6.77 -13.76 28.99
CA ILE A 73 7.16 -13.79 30.40
C ILE A 73 8.64 -14.13 30.40
N ILE A 74 9.48 -13.21 30.85
CA ILE A 74 10.94 -13.31 30.76
C ILE A 74 11.48 -14.13 31.93
N SER A 75 10.95 -13.90 33.12
CA SER A 75 11.40 -14.49 34.38
C SER A 75 10.25 -15.21 35.10
N SER A 76 9.42 -14.47 35.81
CA SER A 76 8.18 -14.95 36.42
C SER A 76 7.14 -13.84 36.55
N ALA A 77 5.86 -14.19 36.45
CA ALA A 77 4.76 -13.24 36.58
C ALA A 77 3.54 -13.86 37.27
N SER A 78 2.91 -13.06 38.14
CA SER A 78 1.69 -13.46 38.86
C SER A 78 0.46 -13.26 38.00
N LEU A 79 -0.52 -14.15 38.11
CA LEU A 79 -1.86 -13.91 37.58
C LEU A 79 -2.77 -13.30 38.63
N PHE A 80 -3.59 -12.33 38.22
CA PHE A 80 -4.57 -11.62 39.03
C PHE A 80 -5.99 -11.98 38.60
N ASP A 81 -6.94 -11.94 39.54
CA ASP A 81 -8.34 -12.27 39.25
C ASP A 81 -9.06 -11.18 38.43
N SER A 82 -8.52 -9.97 38.44
CA SER A 82 -9.08 -8.78 37.83
C SER A 82 -8.00 -7.86 37.22
N ALA A 83 -8.41 -7.04 36.26
CA ALA A 83 -7.54 -6.08 35.56
C ALA A 83 -7.06 -4.91 36.43
N ASP A 84 -7.59 -4.74 37.65
CA ASP A 84 -7.09 -3.75 38.62
C ASP A 84 -5.81 -4.19 39.33
N LEU A 85 -5.39 -5.45 39.10
CA LEU A 85 -4.16 -6.06 39.60
C LEU A 85 -4.05 -6.05 41.14
N GLN A 86 -5.19 -6.01 41.87
CA GLN A 86 -5.18 -5.93 43.33
C GLN A 86 -5.07 -7.29 44.02
N LYS A 87 -5.66 -8.35 43.44
CA LYS A 87 -5.74 -9.67 44.06
C LYS A 87 -5.14 -10.75 43.17
N ALA A 88 -4.00 -11.28 43.62
CA ALA A 88 -3.36 -12.41 42.96
C ALA A 88 -4.21 -13.69 43.11
N THR A 89 -4.22 -14.51 42.06
CA THR A 89 -4.85 -15.83 42.03
C THR A 89 -4.05 -16.90 42.77
N GLY A 90 -2.77 -16.62 43.07
CA GLY A 90 -1.80 -17.59 43.56
C GLY A 90 -1.09 -18.38 42.44
N VAL A 91 -1.52 -18.23 41.18
CA VAL A 91 -0.84 -18.84 40.02
C VAL A 91 0.36 -17.96 39.62
N GLN A 92 1.50 -18.61 39.42
CA GLN A 92 2.73 -18.01 38.90
C GLN A 92 3.07 -18.67 37.56
N LEU A 93 3.37 -17.84 36.57
CA LEU A 93 3.87 -18.28 35.29
C LEU A 93 5.38 -18.03 35.22
N SER A 94 6.13 -19.02 34.75
CA SER A 94 7.57 -18.93 34.46
C SER A 94 7.81 -18.51 33.01
N ASN A 95 9.09 -18.43 32.60
CA ASN A 95 9.49 -18.06 31.24
C ASN A 95 8.76 -18.86 30.16
N GLN A 96 7.96 -18.16 29.36
CA GLN A 96 7.20 -18.66 28.22
C GLN A 96 6.58 -17.50 27.44
N VAL A 97 6.07 -17.78 26.23
CA VAL A 97 5.21 -16.87 25.48
C VAL A 97 3.79 -17.41 25.47
N VAL A 98 2.83 -16.60 25.87
CA VAL A 98 1.39 -16.94 25.88
C VAL A 98 0.60 -15.93 25.08
N LYS A 99 -0.58 -16.34 24.60
CA LYS A 99 -1.53 -15.44 23.93
C LYS A 99 -2.41 -14.75 24.95
N ALA A 100 -2.73 -13.49 24.69
CA ALA A 100 -3.80 -12.77 25.35
C ALA A 100 -4.76 -12.22 24.29
N GLU A 101 -6.05 -12.20 24.62
CA GLU A 101 -7.09 -11.70 23.70
C GLU A 101 -7.68 -10.35 24.17
N LYS A 102 -7.31 -9.93 25.39
CA LYS A 102 -7.91 -8.78 26.06
C LYS A 102 -6.85 -7.96 26.79
N ARG A 103 -7.02 -6.64 26.76
CA ARG A 103 -6.22 -5.68 27.52
C ARG A 103 -7.10 -4.67 28.23
N LYS A 104 -6.69 -4.22 29.42
CA LYS A 104 -7.23 -3.02 30.07
C LYS A 104 -6.08 -2.27 30.74
N GLY A 105 -5.82 -1.04 30.30
CA GLY A 105 -4.60 -0.33 30.67
C GLY A 105 -3.34 -1.17 30.39
N ASN A 106 -2.55 -1.45 31.42
CA ASN A 106 -1.31 -2.23 31.35
C ASN A 106 -1.47 -3.71 31.76
N ALA A 107 -2.73 -4.19 31.88
CA ALA A 107 -3.07 -5.56 32.25
C ALA A 107 -3.63 -6.33 31.04
N TYR A 108 -3.22 -7.60 30.89
CA TYR A 108 -3.60 -8.48 29.77
C TYR A 108 -4.21 -9.76 30.29
N TYR A 109 -5.28 -10.27 29.69
CA TYR A 109 -5.89 -11.53 30.12
C TYR A 109 -5.29 -12.71 29.37
N VAL A 110 -4.71 -13.66 30.09
CA VAL A 110 -4.08 -14.86 29.53
C VAL A 110 -4.76 -16.12 30.03
N GLU A 111 -4.83 -17.13 29.17
CA GLU A 111 -5.27 -18.47 29.50
C GLU A 111 -4.13 -19.46 29.26
N THR A 112 -3.76 -20.21 30.29
CA THR A 112 -2.66 -21.18 30.24
C THR A 112 -3.08 -22.50 30.86
N SER A 113 -2.30 -23.57 30.64
CA SER A 113 -2.52 -24.84 31.32
C SER A 113 -2.41 -24.76 32.85
N SER A 114 -1.69 -23.76 33.36
CA SER A 114 -1.48 -23.53 34.79
C SER A 114 -2.59 -22.67 35.44
N GLY A 115 -3.48 -22.08 34.63
CA GLY A 115 -4.54 -21.20 35.08
C GLY A 115 -4.80 -20.04 34.13
N ALA A 116 -5.86 -19.29 34.42
CA ALA A 116 -6.25 -18.10 33.67
C ALA A 116 -6.32 -16.88 34.60
N GLY A 117 -6.01 -15.70 34.08
CA GLY A 117 -6.05 -14.45 34.83
C GLY A 117 -5.38 -13.29 34.12
N TRP A 118 -5.40 -12.13 34.77
CA TRP A 118 -4.77 -10.91 34.29
C TRP A 118 -3.28 -10.89 34.64
N ILE A 119 -2.43 -10.51 33.70
CA ILE A 119 -0.99 -10.34 33.87
C ILE A 119 -0.61 -8.88 33.63
N GLN A 120 0.24 -8.33 34.50
CA GLN A 120 0.76 -6.98 34.35
C GLN A 120 1.95 -6.98 33.40
N ASN A 121 1.91 -6.13 32.38
CA ASN A 121 3.09 -5.84 31.57
C ASN A 121 4.05 -4.95 32.37
N SER A 122 5.05 -5.58 32.98
CA SER A 122 6.01 -4.94 33.86
C SER A 122 7.38 -4.97 33.22
N GLU A 123 7.98 -3.79 33.04
CA GLU A 123 9.31 -3.65 32.43
C GLU A 123 10.31 -4.61 33.09
N GLY A 124 11.00 -5.39 32.26
CA GLY A 124 12.02 -6.37 32.69
C GLY A 124 11.49 -7.76 33.04
N ASN A 125 10.20 -7.95 33.34
CA ASN A 125 9.62 -9.26 33.66
C ASN A 125 8.64 -9.77 32.61
N VAL A 126 7.89 -8.86 32.00
CA VAL A 126 6.89 -9.17 30.97
C VAL A 126 7.07 -8.19 29.83
N GLU A 127 7.12 -8.70 28.60
CA GLU A 127 7.12 -7.93 27.37
C GLU A 127 5.88 -8.32 26.56
N VAL A 128 5.10 -7.34 26.09
CA VAL A 128 3.90 -7.61 25.30
C VAL A 128 4.01 -7.04 23.89
N LYS A 129 3.59 -7.85 22.92
CA LYS A 129 3.55 -7.51 21.50
C LYS A 129 2.13 -7.69 20.97
N GLU A 130 1.52 -6.64 20.46
CA GLU A 130 0.23 -6.72 19.77
C GLU A 130 0.44 -7.19 18.32
N VAL A 131 -0.33 -8.19 17.90
CA VAL A 131 -0.23 -8.82 16.58
C VAL A 131 -1.28 -8.24 15.65
N TYR A 132 -0.79 -7.60 14.61
CA TYR A 132 -1.61 -7.16 13.50
C TYR A 132 -1.93 -8.33 12.56
N ARG A 133 -3.19 -8.71 12.43
CA ARG A 133 -3.60 -9.80 11.52
C ARG A 133 -3.51 -9.36 10.06
N LEU A 134 -2.86 -10.18 9.23
CA LEU A 134 -2.79 -10.01 7.78
C LEU A 134 -3.64 -11.08 7.09
N VAL A 135 -4.34 -10.71 6.02
CA VAL A 135 -5.20 -11.64 5.27
C VAL A 135 -4.41 -12.22 4.10
N ASN A 136 -3.55 -13.21 4.39
CA ASN A 136 -2.76 -13.96 3.40
C ASN A 136 -2.00 -13.05 2.42
N GLU A 137 -1.35 -12.02 2.92
CA GLU A 137 -0.66 -11.05 2.08
C GLU A 137 0.68 -11.60 1.61
N LYS A 138 0.99 -11.40 0.34
CA LYS A 138 2.29 -11.83 -0.21
C LYS A 138 3.39 -10.86 0.22
N LEU A 139 4.31 -11.37 1.02
CA LEU A 139 5.49 -10.67 1.53
C LEU A 139 6.72 -11.06 0.72
N VAL A 140 7.40 -10.08 0.14
CA VAL A 140 8.66 -10.23 -0.58
C VAL A 140 9.81 -10.05 0.41
N ILE A 141 10.58 -11.12 0.60
CA ILE A 141 11.78 -11.17 1.43
C ILE A 141 12.99 -11.11 0.51
N ASN A 142 13.82 -10.08 0.65
CA ASN A 142 14.94 -9.81 -0.25
C ASN A 142 16.30 -10.28 0.29
N GLU A 143 16.34 -10.74 1.54
CA GLU A 143 17.55 -11.15 2.23
C GLU A 143 17.33 -12.45 3.01
N GLU A 144 18.43 -13.14 3.31
CA GLU A 144 18.38 -14.34 4.14
C GLU A 144 17.87 -13.98 5.55
N THR A 145 16.91 -14.74 6.08
CA THR A 145 16.24 -14.43 7.36
C THR A 145 16.01 -15.69 8.19
N ALA A 146 16.38 -15.64 9.47
CA ALA A 146 16.12 -16.73 10.41
C ALA A 146 14.62 -16.83 10.78
N THR A 147 14.19 -18.05 11.11
CA THR A 147 12.84 -18.31 11.61
C THR A 147 12.82 -18.42 13.14
N TYR A 148 11.65 -18.22 13.73
CA TYR A 148 11.41 -18.15 15.17
C TYR A 148 10.06 -18.77 15.50
N THR A 149 9.91 -19.30 16.71
CA THR A 149 8.61 -19.81 17.21
C THR A 149 7.73 -18.71 17.80
N ALA A 150 8.34 -17.60 18.24
CA ALA A 150 7.68 -16.39 18.70
C ALA A 150 8.52 -15.16 18.27
N PRO A 151 7.95 -13.95 18.16
CA PRO A 151 8.65 -12.76 17.67
C PRO A 151 9.59 -12.14 18.71
N PHE A 152 10.41 -12.97 19.37
CA PHE A 152 11.38 -12.58 20.38
C PHE A 152 12.71 -13.26 20.08
N ASN A 153 13.82 -12.55 20.27
CA ASN A 153 15.15 -13.05 19.89
C ASN A 153 15.53 -14.37 20.58
N SER A 154 15.01 -14.63 21.78
CA SER A 154 15.23 -15.86 22.55
C SER A 154 14.53 -17.10 21.96
N TYR A 155 13.62 -16.93 20.99
CA TYR A 155 12.81 -17.99 20.40
C TYR A 155 13.26 -18.35 18.98
N LYS A 156 14.55 -18.13 18.69
CA LYS A 156 15.17 -18.43 17.38
C LYS A 156 15.15 -19.93 17.09
N ASP A 157 14.74 -20.28 15.88
CA ASP A 157 14.78 -21.62 15.31
C ASP A 157 16.06 -21.79 14.45
N GLU A 158 16.44 -23.04 14.14
CA GLU A 158 17.64 -23.35 13.33
C GLU A 158 17.40 -23.13 11.83
N LYS A 159 16.13 -23.07 11.39
CA LYS A 159 15.79 -22.90 9.97
C LYS A 159 15.98 -21.45 9.52
N VAL A 160 16.55 -21.32 8.33
CA VAL A 160 16.82 -20.05 7.65
C VAL A 160 16.09 -20.02 6.31
N LEU A 161 15.38 -18.93 6.05
CA LEU A 161 14.72 -18.67 4.77
C LEU A 161 15.65 -17.92 3.83
N GLN A 162 15.76 -18.43 2.61
CA GLN A 162 16.38 -17.72 1.49
C GLN A 162 15.41 -16.67 0.93
N PRO A 163 15.91 -15.64 0.22
CA PRO A 163 15.08 -14.64 -0.44
C PRO A 163 13.97 -15.27 -1.29
N GLN A 164 12.73 -14.90 -1.02
CA GLN A 164 11.55 -15.49 -1.64
C GLN A 164 10.30 -14.62 -1.42
N THR A 165 9.21 -14.95 -2.09
CA THR A 165 7.88 -14.42 -1.76
C THR A 165 7.11 -15.46 -0.97
N ILE A 166 6.56 -15.08 0.18
CA ILE A 166 5.83 -15.95 1.10
C ILE A 166 4.52 -15.31 1.54
N ILE A 167 3.59 -16.11 2.05
CA ILE A 167 2.34 -15.62 2.63
C ILE A 167 2.57 -15.20 4.09
N ALA A 168 2.32 -13.93 4.39
CA ALA A 168 2.28 -13.38 5.74
C ALA A 168 0.84 -13.31 6.25
N ILE A 169 0.64 -13.74 7.50
CA ILE A 169 -0.65 -13.83 8.18
C ILE A 169 -0.73 -12.96 9.44
N GLY A 170 0.39 -12.39 9.87
CA GLY A 170 0.44 -11.43 10.95
C GLY A 170 1.73 -10.62 10.97
N GLN A 171 1.73 -9.50 11.72
CA GLN A 171 2.89 -8.63 11.86
C GLN A 171 2.96 -8.03 13.26
N VAL A 172 4.18 -7.88 13.77
CA VAL A 172 4.49 -7.03 14.94
C VAL A 172 5.73 -6.22 14.61
N GLY A 173 5.58 -4.91 14.41
CA GLY A 173 6.72 -4.09 14.01
C GLY A 173 7.36 -4.61 12.70
N LYS A 174 8.64 -4.99 12.78
CA LYS A 174 9.41 -5.63 11.70
C LYS A 174 9.39 -7.17 11.71
N TRP A 175 8.60 -7.77 12.60
CA TRP A 175 8.37 -9.21 12.66
C TRP A 175 7.14 -9.59 11.84
N PHE A 176 7.22 -10.71 11.12
CA PHE A 176 6.10 -11.24 10.34
C PHE A 176 5.83 -12.69 10.75
N GLN A 177 4.55 -13.01 10.91
CA GLN A 177 4.08 -14.37 11.04
C GLN A 177 3.81 -14.92 9.64
N VAL A 178 4.46 -16.03 9.27
CA VAL A 178 4.44 -16.59 7.92
C VAL A 178 4.12 -18.09 7.96
N GLN A 179 3.50 -18.59 6.89
CA GLN A 179 3.21 -20.02 6.74
C GLN A 179 4.29 -20.70 5.88
N ILE A 180 5.01 -21.66 6.46
CA ILE A 180 6.09 -22.41 5.82
C ILE A 180 5.81 -23.90 6.01
N ASP A 181 5.71 -24.68 4.92
CA ASP A 181 5.53 -26.14 4.97
C ASP A 181 4.37 -26.61 5.89
N ASN A 182 3.27 -25.84 5.93
CA ASN A 182 2.11 -26.01 6.82
C ASN A 182 2.34 -25.72 8.32
N GLU A 183 3.49 -25.17 8.69
CA GLU A 183 3.75 -24.62 10.01
C GLU A 183 3.69 -23.09 10.00
N VAL A 184 3.27 -22.52 11.13
CA VAL A 184 3.33 -21.08 11.35
C VAL A 184 4.64 -20.74 12.06
N LYS A 185 5.44 -19.86 11.47
CA LYS A 185 6.69 -19.35 12.05
C LYS A 185 6.69 -17.84 12.08
N TRP A 186 7.58 -17.27 12.88
CA TRP A 186 7.91 -15.86 12.88
C TRP A 186 9.24 -15.62 12.18
N ILE A 187 9.35 -14.48 11.51
CA ILE A 187 10.59 -14.00 10.89
C ILE A 187 10.80 -12.54 11.24
N TYR A 188 12.04 -12.12 11.42
CA TYR A 188 12.40 -10.70 11.53
C TYR A 188 12.94 -10.22 10.19
N ALA A 189 12.16 -9.40 9.47
CA ALA A 189 12.46 -9.03 8.09
C ALA A 189 12.28 -7.51 7.88
N PRO A 190 13.21 -6.68 8.39
CA PRO A 190 13.04 -5.22 8.41
C PRO A 190 12.99 -4.57 7.02
N SER A 191 13.54 -5.25 6.01
CA SER A 191 13.57 -4.84 4.60
C SER A 191 12.41 -5.40 3.76
N ALA A 192 11.57 -6.27 4.34
CA ALA A 192 10.49 -6.92 3.60
C ALA A 192 9.39 -5.94 3.22
N LYS A 193 8.75 -6.21 2.07
CA LYS A 193 7.67 -5.39 1.52
C LYS A 193 6.56 -6.28 0.98
N PHE A 194 5.33 -5.80 1.02
CA PHE A 194 4.24 -6.49 0.33
C PHE A 194 4.39 -6.38 -1.19
N GLU A 195 4.08 -7.46 -1.90
CA GLU A 195 4.16 -7.53 -3.35
C GLU A 195 3.30 -6.42 -3.99
N GLY A 196 3.87 -5.72 -4.97
CA GLY A 196 3.16 -4.73 -5.78
C GLY A 196 3.05 -3.32 -5.18
N ILE A 197 3.58 -3.06 -3.98
CA ILE A 197 3.49 -1.73 -3.35
C ILE A 197 4.76 -0.92 -3.59
N LYS A 198 4.62 0.24 -4.25
CA LYS A 198 5.71 1.20 -4.46
C LYS A 198 6.00 1.95 -3.16
N ALA A 199 7.26 2.29 -2.93
CA ALA A 199 7.64 3.15 -1.80
C ALA A 199 7.53 4.64 -2.14
N SER A 200 7.79 4.99 -3.40
CA SER A 200 7.90 6.35 -3.93
C SER A 200 7.01 6.51 -5.15
N LEU A 201 6.47 7.71 -5.33
CA LEU A 201 5.71 8.10 -6.53
C LEU A 201 6.62 8.61 -7.66
N ILE A 202 7.88 8.91 -7.36
CA ILE A 202 8.84 9.40 -8.32
C ILE A 202 9.65 8.22 -8.87
N GLN A 203 9.57 7.99 -10.17
CA GLN A 203 10.37 6.95 -10.81
C GLN A 203 11.86 7.34 -10.82
N ASP A 204 12.72 6.54 -10.19
CA ASP A 204 14.16 6.67 -10.33
C ASP A 204 14.56 6.26 -11.76
N THR A 205 14.69 7.23 -12.65
CA THR A 205 15.14 7.03 -14.04
C THR A 205 16.66 6.83 -14.16
N THR A 206 17.37 6.62 -13.05
CA THR A 206 18.83 6.46 -13.09
C THR A 206 19.20 5.01 -13.39
N PRO A 207 19.90 4.70 -14.49
CA PRO A 207 20.44 3.36 -14.73
C PRO A 207 21.38 2.99 -13.58
N THR A 208 21.23 1.78 -13.04
CA THR A 208 22.06 1.20 -11.98
C THR A 208 23.52 1.12 -12.42
N ARG A 209 24.27 2.20 -12.19
CA ARG A 209 25.72 2.21 -12.35
C ARG A 209 26.34 1.63 -11.08
N THR A 210 27.06 0.53 -11.25
CA THR A 210 27.72 -0.26 -10.20
C THR A 210 28.45 0.62 -9.17
N LYS A 211 28.12 0.39 -7.89
CA LYS A 211 28.75 1.00 -6.70
C LYS A 211 30.28 0.85 -6.74
N ARG A 212 30.98 1.95 -6.97
CA ARG A 212 32.26 2.31 -6.31
C ARG A 212 32.58 3.77 -6.65
N ALA A 213 33.03 4.51 -5.63
CA ALA A 213 33.35 5.94 -5.60
C ALA A 213 32.15 6.90 -5.47
N ALA A 214 31.78 7.19 -4.21
CA ALA A 214 31.54 8.55 -3.71
C ALA A 214 31.15 8.48 -2.22
N VAL A 215 32.15 8.23 -1.37
CA VAL A 215 32.11 8.68 0.03
C VAL A 215 32.86 10.01 0.03
N MET A 216 32.35 10.97 0.80
CA MET A 216 32.85 12.34 1.06
C MET A 216 32.01 13.45 0.40
N TYR A 217 31.14 14.06 1.22
CA TYR A 217 30.37 15.29 1.02
C TYR A 217 29.31 15.31 -0.10
N ALA A 218 28.16 14.66 0.15
CA ALA A 218 26.94 14.97 -0.58
C ALA A 218 26.22 16.15 0.11
N ALA A 219 26.14 17.29 -0.59
CA ALA A 219 25.10 18.29 -0.33
C ALA A 219 23.72 17.61 -0.45
N PRO A 220 22.64 18.12 0.20
CA PRO A 220 21.32 17.52 0.10
C PRO A 220 20.99 17.29 -1.37
N SER A 221 20.78 16.02 -1.73
CA SER A 221 20.43 15.61 -3.09
C SER A 221 19.26 16.47 -3.55
N ALA A 222 19.35 17.08 -4.73
CA ALA A 222 18.28 17.88 -5.32
C ALA A 222 16.91 17.21 -5.08
N GLU A 223 15.93 17.98 -4.57
CA GLU A 223 14.57 17.49 -4.31
C GLU A 223 14.06 16.77 -5.56
N LYS A 224 13.70 15.50 -5.42
CA LYS A 224 13.07 14.74 -6.50
C LYS A 224 11.68 15.32 -6.71
N THR A 225 11.32 15.65 -7.95
CA THR A 225 10.02 16.25 -8.28
C THR A 225 9.32 15.50 -9.41
N THR A 226 7.99 15.47 -9.36
CA THR A 226 7.09 15.00 -10.44
C THR A 226 5.83 15.87 -10.46
N ASP A 227 4.89 15.58 -11.34
CA ASP A 227 3.60 16.27 -11.45
C ASP A 227 2.43 15.29 -11.22
N ILE A 228 1.44 15.72 -10.44
CA ILE A 228 0.19 15.00 -10.19
C ILE A 228 -0.98 15.85 -10.71
N TYR A 229 -1.43 15.58 -11.93
CA TYR A 229 -2.54 16.28 -12.59
C TYR A 229 -2.38 17.81 -12.58
N GLY A 230 -1.18 18.30 -12.86
CA GLY A 230 -0.82 19.72 -12.88
C GLY A 230 -0.45 20.31 -11.51
N VAL A 231 -0.16 19.48 -10.51
CA VAL A 231 0.32 19.89 -9.18
C VAL A 231 1.73 19.34 -8.96
N PRO A 232 2.74 20.19 -8.70
CA PRO A 232 4.08 19.75 -8.35
C PRO A 232 4.08 18.87 -7.09
N LEU A 233 4.66 17.68 -7.19
CA LEU A 233 4.94 16.78 -6.08
C LEU A 233 6.44 16.75 -5.79
N LYS A 234 6.80 16.90 -4.52
CA LYS A 234 8.16 16.83 -4.01
C LYS A 234 8.27 15.77 -2.92
N GLU A 235 9.38 15.05 -2.89
CA GLU A 235 9.68 14.10 -1.82
C GLU A 235 10.65 14.68 -0.79
N MET A 236 10.24 14.68 0.47
CA MET A 236 11.09 14.92 1.65
C MET A 236 10.86 13.77 2.64
N ILE A 237 11.21 12.55 2.21
CA ILE A 237 11.02 11.35 3.02
C ILE A 237 11.86 11.44 4.29
N VAL A 238 11.23 11.36 5.45
CA VAL A 238 11.91 11.42 6.74
C VAL A 238 12.81 10.18 6.94
N PRO A 239 13.99 10.31 7.58
CA PRO A 239 14.88 9.17 7.79
C PRO A 239 14.29 8.14 8.76
N THR A 240 14.77 6.90 8.66
CA THR A 240 14.52 5.87 9.68
C THR A 240 15.32 6.17 10.95
N GLY A 241 14.81 5.79 12.12
CA GLY A 241 15.54 5.87 13.39
C GLY A 241 14.67 6.29 14.58
N ASN A 242 13.65 7.11 14.34
CA ASN A 242 12.64 7.47 15.34
C ASN A 242 11.30 6.81 14.99
N GLU A 243 10.95 5.75 15.70
CA GLU A 243 9.72 4.96 15.46
C GLU A 243 8.42 5.74 15.80
N ASN A 244 8.52 6.82 16.56
CA ASN A 244 7.39 7.72 16.83
C ASN A 244 7.07 8.64 15.65
N ILE A 245 7.98 8.77 14.68
CA ILE A 245 7.75 9.57 13.47
C ILE A 245 7.73 8.69 12.23
N ARG A 246 8.66 7.75 12.12
CA ARG A 246 8.71 6.75 11.05
C ARG A 246 8.78 5.36 11.66
N PRO A 247 7.62 4.72 11.90
CA PRO A 247 7.55 3.40 12.54
C PRO A 247 8.16 2.32 11.65
N GLY A 248 8.05 2.52 10.34
CA GLY A 248 8.57 1.60 9.34
C GLY A 248 7.80 0.28 9.27
N ASN A 249 6.61 0.16 9.86
CA ASN A 249 5.84 -1.07 9.72
C ASN A 249 5.40 -1.18 8.26
N ALA A 250 5.66 -2.33 7.64
CA ALA A 250 5.19 -2.58 6.29
C ALA A 250 3.66 -2.41 6.23
N MET A 251 3.20 -1.78 5.16
CA MET A 251 1.80 -1.48 4.92
C MET A 251 1.43 -1.80 3.48
N LYS A 252 0.24 -2.37 3.31
CA LYS A 252 -0.46 -2.42 2.04
C LYS A 252 -1.68 -1.50 2.14
N PRO A 253 -1.61 -0.29 1.56
CA PRO A 253 -2.69 0.68 1.68
C PRO A 253 -4.02 0.14 1.16
N LYS A 254 -5.08 0.33 1.93
CA LYS A 254 -6.46 0.06 1.55
C LYS A 254 -7.35 1.30 1.63
N TYR A 255 -6.89 2.34 2.32
CA TYR A 255 -7.63 3.57 2.55
C TYR A 255 -6.78 4.81 2.25
N ILE A 256 -7.47 5.93 2.01
CA ILE A 256 -6.88 7.27 2.00
C ILE A 256 -7.64 8.06 3.06
N THR A 257 -6.93 8.68 4.00
CA THR A 257 -7.51 9.49 5.07
C THR A 257 -7.20 10.95 4.83
N ILE A 258 -8.27 11.75 4.75
CA ILE A 258 -8.20 13.19 4.57
C ILE A 258 -8.23 13.87 5.93
N HIS A 259 -7.29 14.79 6.10
CA HIS A 259 -7.10 15.65 7.25
C HIS A 259 -6.96 17.11 6.83
N GLU A 260 -7.03 18.00 7.82
CA GLU A 260 -6.66 19.41 7.70
C GLU A 260 -5.64 19.71 8.79
N THR A 261 -4.64 20.52 8.48
CA THR A 261 -3.52 20.77 9.41
C THR A 261 -3.91 21.55 10.67
N ASP A 262 -5.11 22.13 10.71
CA ASP A 262 -5.65 23.01 11.77
C ASP A 262 -4.69 24.13 12.24
N ASN A 263 -3.70 24.46 11.42
CA ASN A 263 -2.71 25.50 11.67
C ASN A 263 -2.88 26.66 10.69
N TYR A 264 -3.58 27.69 11.14
CA TYR A 264 -3.87 28.91 10.37
C TYR A 264 -2.70 29.91 10.32
N SER A 265 -1.58 29.62 11.00
CA SER A 265 -0.44 30.56 11.09
C SER A 265 0.17 30.81 9.72
N VAL A 266 0.60 32.06 9.48
CA VAL A 266 1.30 32.45 8.26
C VAL A 266 2.53 31.56 8.05
N GLY A 267 2.66 31.00 6.85
CA GLY A 267 3.76 30.13 6.47
C GLY A 267 3.61 28.67 6.91
N ALA A 268 2.51 28.25 7.54
CA ALA A 268 2.25 26.83 7.85
C ALA A 268 1.81 26.02 6.60
N ASN A 269 2.59 26.13 5.51
CA ASN A 269 2.36 25.51 4.21
C ASN A 269 2.90 24.06 4.14
N ALA A 270 2.81 23.41 2.97
CA ALA A 270 3.21 22.01 2.83
C ALA A 270 4.70 21.76 3.09
N LYS A 271 5.57 22.66 2.59
CA LYS A 271 7.02 22.58 2.79
C LYS A 271 7.41 22.66 4.27
N ASN A 272 6.83 23.59 5.03
CA ASN A 272 7.20 23.78 6.43
C ASN A 272 6.70 22.63 7.32
N HIS A 273 5.56 22.00 6.97
CA HIS A 273 5.14 20.75 7.60
C HIS A 273 6.12 19.60 7.30
N ALA A 274 6.64 19.52 6.06
CA ALA A 274 7.68 18.54 5.70
C ALA A 274 8.96 18.72 6.53
N GLN A 275 9.45 19.95 6.62
CA GLN A 275 10.64 20.30 7.42
C GLN A 275 10.44 19.98 8.91
N TYR A 276 9.26 20.30 9.45
CA TYR A 276 8.90 19.95 10.82
C TYR A 276 9.00 18.44 11.03
N LEU A 277 8.32 17.62 10.21
CA LEU A 277 8.32 16.17 10.39
C LEU A 277 9.73 15.56 10.24
N TYR A 278 10.53 16.08 9.30
CA TYR A 278 11.93 15.70 9.15
C TYR A 278 12.75 16.00 10.42
N SER A 279 12.58 17.19 11.00
CA SER A 279 13.26 17.58 12.24
C SER A 279 12.93 16.64 13.40
N GLN A 280 11.65 16.25 13.51
CA GLN A 280 11.17 15.31 14.53
C GLN A 280 11.79 13.92 14.35
N ALA A 281 11.87 13.43 13.10
CA ALA A 281 12.47 12.13 12.80
C ALA A 281 13.98 12.06 13.11
N THR A 282 14.69 13.18 12.97
CA THR A 282 16.12 13.27 13.31
C THR A 282 16.39 13.67 14.77
N GLY A 283 15.36 14.10 15.48
CA GLY A 283 15.43 14.54 16.87
C GLY A 283 15.16 13.41 17.86
N THR A 284 14.94 13.79 19.12
CA THR A 284 14.68 12.87 20.24
C THR A 284 13.23 12.91 20.69
N THR A 285 12.29 13.31 19.81
CA THR A 285 10.88 13.39 20.18
C THR A 285 10.33 11.99 20.49
N ASP A 286 9.57 11.89 21.58
CA ASP A 286 8.85 10.71 22.01
C ASP A 286 7.38 10.70 21.56
N ARG A 287 6.93 11.80 20.94
CA ARG A 287 5.55 11.95 20.47
C ARG A 287 5.28 11.20 19.16
N SER A 288 4.21 10.40 19.16
CA SER A 288 3.80 9.60 18.01
C SER A 288 2.80 10.32 17.08
N ALA A 289 3.30 11.09 16.11
CA ALA A 289 2.47 11.71 15.08
C ALA A 289 3.21 11.86 13.74
N SER A 290 2.65 11.31 12.66
CA SER A 290 3.20 11.38 11.30
C SER A 290 2.19 11.02 10.22
N TRP A 291 2.38 11.56 9.02
CA TRP A 291 1.47 11.39 7.89
C TRP A 291 2.25 11.38 6.57
N HIS A 292 1.61 10.87 5.51
CA HIS A 292 2.29 10.64 4.24
C HIS A 292 2.45 11.89 3.40
N PHE A 293 1.43 12.76 3.34
CA PHE A 293 1.44 13.93 2.47
C PHE A 293 0.92 15.18 3.16
N THR A 294 1.52 16.33 2.86
CA THR A 294 0.87 17.64 3.06
C THR A 294 0.67 18.31 1.71
N VAL A 295 -0.51 18.91 1.53
CA VAL A 295 -0.92 19.57 0.28
C VAL A 295 -1.33 21.01 0.58
N ASP A 296 -0.76 21.96 -0.16
CA ASP A 296 -1.17 23.36 -0.12
C ASP A 296 -1.69 23.85 -1.49
N ASP A 297 -1.88 25.15 -1.64
CA ASP A 297 -2.39 25.78 -2.86
C ASP A 297 -1.44 25.67 -4.07
N LYS A 298 -0.16 25.36 -3.82
CA LYS A 298 0.92 25.40 -4.82
C LYS A 298 1.51 24.02 -5.10
N GLU A 299 1.68 23.18 -4.10
CA GLU A 299 2.46 21.96 -4.20
C GLU A 299 2.08 20.88 -3.18
N ILE A 300 2.64 19.69 -3.38
CA ILE A 300 2.48 18.51 -2.53
C ILE A 300 3.87 18.10 -2.02
N TYR A 301 3.97 17.82 -0.73
CA TYR A 301 5.15 17.18 -0.14
C TYR A 301 4.80 15.80 0.39
N GLN A 302 5.58 14.78 -0.01
CA GLN A 302 5.53 13.43 0.56
C GLN A 302 6.60 13.26 1.64
N HIS A 303 6.20 12.78 2.81
CA HIS A 303 7.06 12.64 3.99
C HIS A 303 7.30 11.19 4.41
N LEU A 304 6.38 10.28 4.10
CA LEU A 304 6.49 8.84 4.38
C LEU A 304 6.37 8.00 3.11
N PRO A 305 7.05 6.84 3.03
CA PRO A 305 6.84 5.89 1.93
C PRO A 305 5.41 5.35 1.93
N LEU A 306 4.86 5.04 0.75
CA LEU A 306 3.51 4.48 0.63
C LEU A 306 3.38 3.04 1.14
N ASN A 307 4.51 2.33 1.25
CA ASN A 307 4.59 0.96 1.75
C ASN A 307 4.88 0.90 3.27
N GLU A 308 4.84 2.04 3.96
CA GLU A 308 5.04 2.14 5.40
C GLU A 308 3.88 2.93 6.04
N ASN A 309 3.54 2.56 7.26
CA ASN A 309 2.49 3.23 8.01
C ASN A 309 2.97 4.57 8.62
N GLY A 310 2.02 5.43 8.98
CA GLY A 310 2.24 6.62 9.81
C GLY A 310 1.40 6.57 11.09
N TRP A 311 1.59 7.53 11.98
CA TRP A 311 0.75 7.74 13.16
C TRP A 311 -0.15 8.96 12.97
N HIS A 312 -1.31 8.80 12.36
CA HIS A 312 -2.21 9.91 12.02
C HIS A 312 -3.65 9.69 12.47
N ALA A 313 -4.11 8.45 12.60
CA ALA A 313 -5.53 8.14 12.75
C ALA A 313 -6.03 8.25 14.19
N GLY A 314 -5.16 8.14 15.18
CA GLY A 314 -5.52 8.18 16.61
C GLY A 314 -6.36 6.97 17.04
N ASP A 315 -6.25 5.85 16.34
CA ASP A 315 -7.06 4.64 16.52
C ASP A 315 -6.24 3.45 17.08
N GLY A 316 -5.09 3.73 17.70
CA GLY A 316 -4.18 2.72 18.25
C GLY A 316 -2.98 2.45 17.35
N ALA A 317 -1.94 1.84 17.93
CA ALA A 317 -0.75 1.40 17.20
C ALA A 317 -1.10 0.41 16.07
N GLU A 318 -2.16 -0.37 16.26
CA GLU A 318 -2.60 -1.41 15.34
C GLU A 318 -3.95 -1.09 14.67
N GLY A 319 -4.46 0.13 14.87
CA GLY A 319 -5.71 0.60 14.29
C GLY A 319 -5.67 0.61 12.76
N THR A 320 -6.81 0.32 12.13
CA THR A 320 -6.91 0.22 10.65
C THR A 320 -6.52 1.53 9.97
N GLY A 321 -6.90 2.67 10.54
CA GLY A 321 -6.53 3.98 10.03
C GLY A 321 -5.02 4.15 10.00
N ASN A 322 -4.33 3.86 11.11
CA ASN A 322 -2.87 3.94 11.15
C ASN A 322 -2.18 2.89 10.28
N ARG A 323 -2.68 1.64 10.25
CA ARG A 323 -1.99 0.49 9.65
C ARG A 323 -2.32 0.22 8.18
N GLU A 324 -3.39 0.81 7.64
CA GLU A 324 -3.84 0.56 6.26
C GLU A 324 -4.21 1.83 5.47
N SER A 325 -3.98 3.03 6.00
CA SER A 325 -4.31 4.28 5.31
C SER A 325 -3.10 5.11 4.91
N ILE A 326 -3.19 5.74 3.74
CA ILE A 326 -2.36 6.91 3.38
C ILE A 326 -3.02 8.16 3.95
N ALA A 327 -2.25 9.02 4.64
CA ALA A 327 -2.76 10.29 5.18
C ALA A 327 -2.40 11.49 4.30
N ILE A 328 -3.40 12.34 4.04
CA ILE A 328 -3.27 13.60 3.32
C ILE A 328 -3.71 14.75 4.24
N GLU A 329 -2.75 15.58 4.63
CA GLU A 329 -2.97 16.82 5.40
C GLU A 329 -3.17 18.00 4.46
N ILE A 330 -4.35 18.63 4.49
CA ILE A 330 -4.65 19.85 3.71
C ILE A 330 -4.22 21.07 4.52
N ALA A 331 -3.31 21.88 3.98
CA ALA A 331 -2.86 23.10 4.63
C ALA A 331 -3.97 24.17 4.69
N VAL A 332 -4.16 24.77 5.87
CA VAL A 332 -5.19 25.79 6.14
C VAL A 332 -4.61 27.17 6.51
N ASN A 333 -3.32 27.39 6.27
CA ASN A 333 -2.60 28.61 6.64
C ASN A 333 -3.21 29.86 6.00
N GLN A 334 -3.24 30.97 6.75
CA GLN A 334 -3.91 32.21 6.37
C GLN A 334 -3.38 32.85 5.06
N ASP A 335 -2.11 32.64 4.74
CA ASP A 335 -1.46 33.15 3.53
C ASP A 335 -1.55 32.20 2.32
N GLY A 336 -2.30 31.09 2.43
CA GLY A 336 -2.61 30.16 1.35
C GLY A 336 -4.06 30.24 0.86
N ASP A 337 -4.34 29.69 -0.32
CA ASP A 337 -5.70 29.49 -0.83
C ASP A 337 -6.22 28.10 -0.45
N TYR A 338 -7.06 28.05 0.59
CA TYR A 338 -7.64 26.80 1.08
C TYR A 338 -8.46 26.05 0.02
N ASN A 339 -9.24 26.74 -0.82
CA ASN A 339 -10.03 26.07 -1.85
C ASN A 339 -9.14 25.41 -2.89
N LYS A 340 -8.03 26.08 -3.23
CA LYS A 340 -7.02 25.52 -4.12
C LYS A 340 -6.28 24.34 -3.48
N ALA A 341 -5.97 24.39 -2.19
CA ALA A 341 -5.39 23.27 -1.45
C ALA A 341 -6.32 22.04 -1.44
N VAL A 342 -7.63 22.24 -1.20
CA VAL A 342 -8.65 21.19 -1.30
C VAL A 342 -8.70 20.59 -2.71
N GLU A 343 -8.63 21.44 -3.74
CA GLU A 343 -8.61 20.98 -5.13
C GLU A 343 -7.37 20.15 -5.47
N ASN A 344 -6.20 20.58 -5.00
CA ASN A 344 -4.95 19.83 -5.16
C ASN A 344 -5.01 18.49 -4.40
N ALA A 345 -5.64 18.47 -3.22
CA ALA A 345 -5.84 17.24 -2.44
C ALA A 345 -6.77 16.24 -3.13
N ARG A 346 -7.83 16.71 -3.83
CA ARG A 346 -8.68 15.84 -4.68
C ARG A 346 -7.88 15.16 -5.76
N LYS A 347 -7.00 15.91 -6.45
CA LYS A 347 -6.12 15.37 -7.49
C LYS A 347 -5.17 14.33 -6.95
N LEU A 348 -4.53 14.59 -5.81
CA LEU A 348 -3.65 13.63 -5.15
C LEU A 348 -4.41 12.37 -4.73
N ALA A 349 -5.58 12.51 -4.10
CA ALA A 349 -6.40 11.38 -3.70
C ALA A 349 -6.82 10.53 -4.93
N ALA A 350 -7.24 11.18 -6.01
CA ALA A 350 -7.60 10.51 -7.26
C ALA A 350 -6.42 9.75 -7.89
N TYR A 351 -5.24 10.35 -7.88
CA TYR A 351 -4.03 9.69 -8.36
C TYR A 351 -3.68 8.46 -7.50
N LEU A 352 -3.70 8.61 -6.17
CA LEU A 352 -3.43 7.52 -5.23
C LEU A 352 -4.47 6.39 -5.33
N MET A 353 -5.74 6.70 -5.60
CA MET A 353 -6.77 5.69 -5.86
C MET A 353 -6.37 4.78 -7.03
N GLY A 354 -5.92 5.36 -8.14
CA GLY A 354 -5.50 4.59 -9.32
C GLY A 354 -4.18 3.85 -9.10
N GLU A 355 -3.21 4.50 -8.49
CA GLU A 355 -1.88 3.92 -8.25
C GLU A 355 -1.91 2.77 -7.23
N LEU A 356 -2.79 2.83 -6.23
CA LEU A 356 -2.89 1.87 -5.13
C LEU A 356 -4.12 0.95 -5.23
N ASN A 357 -4.91 1.06 -6.30
CA ASN A 357 -6.19 0.36 -6.47
C ASN A 357 -7.14 0.53 -5.26
N ILE A 358 -7.22 1.75 -4.73
CA ILE A 358 -8.09 2.12 -3.60
C ILE A 358 -9.40 2.68 -4.17
N PRO A 359 -10.56 2.08 -3.85
CA PRO A 359 -11.82 2.56 -4.38
C PRO A 359 -12.31 3.81 -3.62
N LEU A 360 -13.19 4.60 -4.24
CA LEU A 360 -13.62 5.90 -3.71
C LEU A 360 -14.24 5.79 -2.30
N GLU A 361 -14.99 4.72 -2.03
CA GLU A 361 -15.61 4.48 -0.73
C GLU A 361 -14.59 4.31 0.41
N ASN A 362 -13.32 4.01 0.07
CA ASN A 362 -12.21 3.91 1.01
C ASN A 362 -11.42 5.22 1.16
N VAL A 363 -11.85 6.30 0.52
CA VAL A 363 -11.44 7.66 0.89
C VAL A 363 -12.28 8.07 2.10
N LYS A 364 -11.63 8.26 3.25
CA LYS A 364 -12.28 8.50 4.55
C LYS A 364 -11.83 9.84 5.14
N LYS A 365 -12.71 10.43 5.96
CA LYS A 365 -12.35 11.50 6.89
C LYS A 365 -11.58 10.93 8.06
N HIS A 366 -10.68 11.69 8.67
CA HIS A 366 -10.07 11.30 9.95
C HIS A 366 -11.08 10.94 11.04
N GLN A 367 -12.20 11.68 11.10
CA GLN A 367 -13.34 11.43 11.99
C GLN A 367 -13.84 9.98 11.95
N PHE A 368 -13.71 9.28 10.81
CA PHE A 368 -14.12 7.90 10.69
C PHE A 368 -13.36 6.95 11.65
N TRP A 369 -12.11 7.27 11.97
CA TRP A 369 -11.24 6.43 12.79
C TRP A 369 -11.34 6.75 14.28
N SER A 370 -11.17 8.03 14.64
CA SER A 370 -11.05 8.45 16.05
C SER A 370 -12.29 9.17 16.60
N GLY A 371 -13.25 9.52 15.73
CA GLY A 371 -14.36 10.41 16.08
C GLY A 371 -13.99 11.88 16.23
N LYS A 372 -12.71 12.27 16.12
CA LYS A 372 -12.27 13.67 16.13
C LYS A 372 -12.95 14.44 14.99
N ASN A 373 -13.29 15.71 15.22
CA ASN A 373 -13.88 16.56 14.17
C ASN A 373 -12.81 17.03 13.17
N CYS A 374 -12.30 16.10 12.36
CA CYS A 374 -11.30 16.36 11.32
C CYS A 374 -11.68 15.57 10.06
N PRO A 375 -11.61 16.15 8.85
CA PRO A 375 -11.22 17.54 8.53
C PRO A 375 -12.32 18.54 8.91
N ALA A 376 -12.01 19.49 9.80
CA ALA A 376 -12.99 20.31 10.51
C ALA A 376 -13.73 21.31 9.61
N ILE A 377 -12.99 22.07 8.80
CA ILE A 377 -13.54 23.06 7.87
C ILE A 377 -14.44 22.35 6.86
N MET A 378 -13.96 21.25 6.29
CA MET A 378 -14.72 20.45 5.32
C MET A 378 -16.00 19.86 5.92
N ILE A 379 -15.97 19.34 7.15
CA ILE A 379 -17.15 18.84 7.85
C ILE A 379 -18.14 19.98 8.12
N ASN A 380 -17.67 21.08 8.71
CA ASN A 380 -18.50 22.21 9.12
C ASN A 380 -19.17 22.92 7.92
N ASN A 381 -18.51 22.91 6.76
CA ASN A 381 -19.03 23.50 5.52
C ASN A 381 -19.84 22.51 4.66
N ASN A 382 -20.10 21.29 5.14
CA ASN A 382 -20.76 20.22 4.36
C ASN A 382 -20.06 19.92 3.01
N ALA A 383 -18.73 20.04 2.97
CA ALA A 383 -17.94 19.95 1.75
C ALA A 383 -17.38 18.53 1.48
N TRP A 384 -17.68 17.54 2.33
CA TRP A 384 -17.21 16.16 2.16
C TRP A 384 -17.74 15.49 0.88
N GLU A 385 -19.03 15.59 0.61
CA GLU A 385 -19.61 15.01 -0.62
C GLU A 385 -19.07 15.71 -1.89
N PRO A 386 -19.00 17.06 -1.96
CA PRO A 386 -18.27 17.74 -3.03
C PRO A 386 -16.81 17.33 -3.15
N PHE A 387 -16.12 17.04 -2.05
CA PHE A 387 -14.75 16.53 -2.08
C PHE A 387 -14.67 15.19 -2.83
N LEU A 388 -15.47 14.20 -2.42
CA LEU A 388 -15.51 12.87 -3.05
C LEU A 388 -15.91 12.94 -4.52
N GLN A 389 -16.90 13.76 -4.88
CA GLN A 389 -17.31 13.94 -6.28
C GLN A 389 -16.19 14.50 -7.15
N GLY A 390 -15.48 15.53 -6.67
CA GLY A 390 -14.33 16.09 -7.36
C GLY A 390 -13.18 15.11 -7.50
N THR A 391 -12.87 14.35 -6.44
CA THR A 391 -11.88 13.27 -6.47
C THR A 391 -12.24 12.21 -7.52
N LYS A 392 -13.50 11.77 -7.55
CA LYS A 392 -13.97 10.80 -8.55
C LYS A 392 -13.82 11.34 -9.97
N ALA A 393 -14.17 12.61 -10.20
CA ALA A 393 -14.05 13.22 -11.52
C ALA A 393 -12.59 13.24 -12.01
N TYR A 394 -11.63 13.56 -11.14
CA TYR A 394 -10.20 13.47 -11.48
C TYR A 394 -9.75 12.03 -11.73
N TYR A 395 -10.24 11.08 -10.95
CA TYR A 395 -9.93 9.67 -11.15
C TYR A 395 -10.45 9.20 -12.51
N ASP A 396 -11.74 9.40 -12.79
CA ASP A 396 -12.37 8.98 -14.05
C ASP A 396 -11.72 9.64 -15.28
N ALA A 397 -11.29 10.91 -15.16
CA ALA A 397 -10.69 11.65 -16.27
C ALA A 397 -9.26 11.20 -16.61
N ASN A 398 -8.54 10.58 -15.67
CA ASN A 398 -7.11 10.31 -15.81
C ASN A 398 -6.73 8.83 -15.64
N HIS A 399 -7.53 8.04 -14.91
CA HIS A 399 -7.28 6.63 -14.69
C HIS A 399 -7.90 5.81 -15.82
N LYS A 400 -7.02 5.08 -16.52
CA LYS A 400 -7.40 4.07 -17.51
C LYS A 400 -7.18 2.71 -16.86
N ASP A 401 -8.16 1.82 -17.00
CA ASP A 401 -8.00 0.45 -16.51
C ASP A 401 -6.96 -0.33 -17.30
N ASP A 402 -6.56 -1.49 -16.75
CA ASP A 402 -5.49 -2.33 -17.28
C ASP A 402 -5.77 -2.96 -18.65
N ILE A 403 -6.95 -2.71 -19.24
CA ILE A 403 -7.28 -3.14 -20.61
C ILE A 403 -7.33 -2.04 -21.64
N THR A 404 -7.39 -0.77 -21.22
CA THR A 404 -7.52 0.35 -22.14
C THR A 404 -6.31 0.45 -23.09
N GLY A 405 -6.55 0.37 -24.40
CA GLY A 405 -5.55 0.38 -25.47
C GLY A 405 -4.95 -0.99 -25.81
N GLY A 406 -5.31 -2.05 -25.09
CA GLY A 406 -4.83 -3.41 -25.34
C GLY A 406 -5.56 -4.10 -26.51
N TRP A 407 -4.89 -5.03 -27.21
CA TRP A 407 -5.51 -5.77 -28.32
C TRP A 407 -6.70 -6.65 -27.89
N TYR A 408 -6.73 -7.05 -26.61
CA TYR A 408 -7.79 -7.83 -25.97
C TYR A 408 -8.95 -6.97 -25.45
N GLU A 409 -8.82 -5.64 -25.46
CA GLU A 409 -9.77 -4.72 -24.83
C GLU A 409 -11.21 -4.99 -25.27
N ALA A 410 -11.44 -5.02 -26.60
CA ALA A 410 -12.76 -5.21 -27.16
C ALA A 410 -13.38 -6.57 -26.78
N ASP A 411 -12.55 -7.62 -26.68
CA ASP A 411 -13.01 -8.96 -26.30
C ASP A 411 -13.36 -9.01 -24.80
N ILE A 412 -12.53 -8.45 -23.93
CA ILE A 412 -12.79 -8.43 -22.47
C ILE A 412 -14.01 -7.56 -22.16
N ARG A 413 -14.13 -6.36 -22.74
CA ARG A 413 -15.28 -5.45 -22.53
C ARG A 413 -16.60 -6.11 -22.89
N GLU A 414 -16.64 -6.83 -24.00
CA GLU A 414 -17.86 -7.51 -24.44
C GLU A 414 -18.26 -8.65 -23.49
N LEU A 415 -17.28 -9.40 -22.97
CA LEU A 415 -17.56 -10.47 -22.00
C LEU A 415 -17.91 -9.93 -20.62
N ASP A 416 -17.35 -8.80 -20.20
CA ASP A 416 -17.69 -8.10 -18.96
C ASP A 416 -19.13 -7.61 -18.99
N LYS A 417 -19.54 -6.94 -20.08
CA LYS A 417 -20.92 -6.50 -20.32
C LYS A 417 -21.93 -7.65 -20.25
N ARG A 418 -21.53 -8.86 -20.62
CA ARG A 418 -22.34 -10.09 -20.58
C ARG A 418 -22.25 -10.83 -19.23
N GLY A 419 -21.45 -10.36 -18.28
CA GLY A 419 -21.23 -11.02 -16.99
C GLY A 419 -20.44 -12.34 -17.08
N ILE A 420 -19.74 -12.58 -18.19
CA ILE A 420 -19.01 -13.83 -18.44
C ILE A 420 -17.61 -13.75 -17.84
N MET A 421 -16.83 -12.73 -18.24
CA MET A 421 -15.49 -12.45 -17.75
C MET A 421 -15.48 -11.05 -17.14
N VAL A 422 -15.60 -11.00 -15.82
CA VAL A 422 -15.73 -9.73 -15.08
C VAL A 422 -14.37 -9.33 -14.49
N GLY A 423 -14.08 -8.03 -14.49
CA GLY A 423 -12.97 -7.44 -13.72
C GLY A 423 -13.30 -7.34 -12.23
N ASP A 424 -12.44 -6.67 -11.46
CA ASP A 424 -12.68 -6.41 -10.03
C ASP A 424 -13.63 -5.24 -9.73
N GLY A 425 -14.11 -4.56 -10.79
CA GLY A 425 -14.92 -3.35 -10.67
C GLY A 425 -14.13 -2.09 -10.31
N LYS A 426 -12.80 -2.20 -10.17
CA LYS A 426 -11.87 -1.12 -9.80
C LYS A 426 -10.82 -0.83 -10.88
N GLY A 427 -11.03 -1.36 -12.09
CA GLY A 427 -10.13 -1.14 -13.22
C GLY A 427 -9.06 -2.21 -13.40
N SER A 428 -9.18 -3.37 -12.73
CA SER A 428 -8.33 -4.54 -13.02
C SER A 428 -9.12 -5.68 -13.65
N TYR A 429 -8.67 -6.13 -14.82
CA TYR A 429 -9.15 -7.33 -15.52
C TYR A 429 -8.07 -8.40 -15.65
N TRP A 430 -6.82 -8.04 -15.34
CA TRP A 430 -5.61 -8.87 -15.39
C TRP A 430 -5.46 -9.61 -16.72
N PRO A 431 -5.40 -8.89 -17.87
CA PRO A 431 -5.43 -9.51 -19.19
C PRO A 431 -4.29 -10.50 -19.43
N GLU A 432 -3.11 -10.27 -18.85
CA GLU A 432 -1.94 -11.14 -19.00
C GLU A 432 -1.91 -12.31 -17.99
N ARG A 433 -2.82 -12.36 -17.02
CA ARG A 433 -2.86 -13.45 -16.03
C ARG A 433 -3.22 -14.76 -16.73
N LEU A 434 -2.47 -15.80 -16.42
CA LEU A 434 -2.75 -17.17 -16.87
C LEU A 434 -4.07 -17.69 -16.27
N VAL A 435 -4.86 -18.37 -17.09
CA VAL A 435 -6.18 -18.92 -16.71
C VAL A 435 -6.07 -20.39 -16.35
N THR A 436 -6.74 -20.82 -15.28
CA THR A 436 -6.79 -22.26 -14.93
C THR A 436 -7.83 -23.02 -15.76
N ARG A 437 -7.71 -24.35 -15.82
CA ARG A 437 -8.70 -25.21 -16.48
C ARG A 437 -10.10 -25.05 -15.89
N GLY A 438 -10.20 -24.92 -14.56
CA GLY A 438 -11.47 -24.68 -13.88
C GLY A 438 -12.07 -23.32 -14.22
N GLU A 439 -11.26 -22.28 -14.30
CA GLU A 439 -11.71 -20.95 -14.71
C GLU A 439 -12.21 -20.94 -16.16
N PHE A 440 -11.48 -21.56 -17.09
CA PHE A 440 -11.90 -21.63 -18.49
C PHE A 440 -13.20 -22.42 -18.68
N ALA A 441 -13.36 -23.54 -17.98
CA ALA A 441 -14.61 -24.31 -17.98
C ALA A 441 -15.80 -23.46 -17.50
N ASN A 442 -15.59 -22.64 -16.46
CA ASN A 442 -16.61 -21.73 -15.96
C ASN A 442 -16.95 -20.62 -16.98
N LEU A 443 -15.96 -20.07 -17.69
CA LEU A 443 -16.20 -19.11 -18.78
C LEU A 443 -17.08 -19.72 -19.87
N VAL A 444 -16.80 -20.95 -20.30
CA VAL A 444 -17.64 -21.66 -21.30
C VAL A 444 -19.05 -21.92 -20.75
N SER A 445 -19.16 -22.36 -19.50
CA SER A 445 -20.46 -22.61 -18.85
C SER A 445 -21.34 -21.36 -18.82
N ARG A 446 -20.77 -20.22 -18.39
CA ARG A 446 -21.48 -18.92 -18.38
C ARG A 446 -21.85 -18.48 -19.79
N SER A 447 -20.93 -18.60 -20.74
CA SER A 447 -21.14 -18.20 -22.14
C SER A 447 -22.33 -18.91 -22.78
N LEU A 448 -22.51 -20.19 -22.48
CA LEU A 448 -23.59 -21.00 -23.06
C LEU A 448 -24.85 -21.08 -22.18
N GLN A 449 -24.81 -20.49 -20.98
CA GLN A 449 -25.85 -20.60 -19.94
C GLN A 449 -26.24 -22.07 -19.70
N LEU A 450 -25.24 -22.91 -19.42
CA LEU A 450 -25.46 -24.35 -19.31
C LEU A 450 -26.41 -24.70 -18.14
N PRO A 451 -27.28 -25.72 -18.32
CA PRO A 451 -28.15 -26.19 -17.26
C PRO A 451 -27.35 -26.83 -16.12
N GLU A 452 -27.99 -27.00 -14.97
CA GLU A 452 -27.39 -27.68 -13.82
C GLU A 452 -26.94 -29.09 -14.18
N GLY A 453 -25.85 -29.52 -13.56
CA GLY A 453 -25.22 -30.79 -13.84
C GLY A 453 -24.34 -31.27 -12.70
N LYS A 454 -23.75 -32.45 -12.88
CA LYS A 454 -22.76 -33.03 -11.95
C LYS A 454 -21.59 -33.61 -12.72
N SER A 455 -20.42 -33.58 -12.09
CA SER A 455 -19.22 -34.29 -12.56
C SER A 455 -18.86 -35.43 -11.60
N ASN A 456 -18.09 -36.39 -12.08
CA ASN A 456 -17.56 -37.51 -11.29
C ASN A 456 -16.06 -37.34 -10.98
N PHE A 457 -15.52 -36.11 -11.11
CA PHE A 457 -14.09 -35.87 -10.90
C PHE A 457 -13.72 -35.96 -9.42
N LYS A 458 -12.69 -36.74 -9.10
CA LYS A 458 -12.23 -36.97 -7.72
C LYS A 458 -11.58 -35.73 -7.09
N ASP A 459 -11.00 -34.87 -7.91
CA ASP A 459 -10.29 -33.66 -7.50
C ASP A 459 -11.14 -32.39 -7.56
N ILE A 460 -12.46 -32.50 -7.77
CA ILE A 460 -13.35 -31.34 -7.85
C ILE A 460 -13.32 -30.48 -6.57
N SER A 461 -13.11 -31.11 -5.41
CA SER A 461 -13.00 -30.43 -4.11
C SER A 461 -11.74 -29.57 -3.98
N THR A 462 -10.75 -29.75 -4.85
CA THR A 462 -9.54 -28.91 -4.88
C THR A 462 -9.77 -27.59 -5.61
N ALA A 463 -10.84 -27.46 -6.40
CA ALA A 463 -11.17 -26.23 -7.09
C ALA A 463 -11.64 -25.16 -6.10
N HIS A 464 -11.42 -23.88 -6.44
CA HIS A 464 -12.05 -22.80 -5.72
C HIS A 464 -13.59 -22.98 -5.74
N PRO A 465 -14.32 -22.81 -4.61
CA PRO A 465 -15.75 -23.10 -4.53
C PRO A 465 -16.62 -22.43 -5.59
N SER A 466 -16.27 -21.20 -6.01
CA SER A 466 -17.00 -20.45 -7.05
C SER A 466 -16.89 -21.02 -8.48
N LEU A 467 -15.98 -21.98 -8.70
CA LEU A 467 -15.76 -22.63 -10.00
C LEU A 467 -16.48 -23.97 -10.11
N VAL A 468 -16.82 -24.61 -8.98
CA VAL A 468 -17.34 -25.98 -8.91
C VAL A 468 -18.62 -26.14 -9.73
N ASP A 469 -19.55 -25.22 -9.61
CA ASP A 469 -20.82 -25.26 -10.35
C ASP A 469 -20.57 -25.20 -11.87
N GLY A 470 -19.77 -24.25 -12.35
CA GLY A 470 -19.44 -24.14 -13.78
C GLY A 470 -18.74 -25.38 -14.34
N ILE A 471 -17.82 -25.98 -13.56
CA ILE A 471 -17.14 -27.23 -13.94
C ILE A 471 -18.17 -28.37 -14.06
N ASN A 472 -19.07 -28.51 -13.08
CA ASN A 472 -20.10 -29.55 -13.09
C ASN A 472 -21.05 -29.43 -14.29
N ARG A 473 -21.51 -28.22 -14.60
CA ARG A 473 -22.36 -27.94 -15.77
C ARG A 473 -21.66 -28.28 -17.08
N ALA A 474 -20.41 -27.83 -17.23
CA ALA A 474 -19.62 -28.10 -18.43
C ALA A 474 -19.33 -29.61 -18.62
N ALA A 475 -19.12 -30.35 -17.52
CA ALA A 475 -18.92 -31.79 -17.57
C ALA A 475 -20.20 -32.52 -17.99
N SER A 476 -21.32 -32.16 -17.37
CA SER A 476 -22.63 -32.74 -17.68
C SER A 476 -23.07 -32.46 -19.12
N ALA A 477 -22.66 -31.32 -19.68
CA ALA A 477 -22.89 -30.96 -21.08
C ALA A 477 -21.92 -31.67 -22.06
N GLY A 478 -20.98 -32.48 -21.57
CA GLY A 478 -19.99 -33.19 -22.41
C GLY A 478 -18.89 -32.29 -22.99
N ILE A 479 -18.76 -31.05 -22.49
CA ILE A 479 -17.80 -30.07 -23.00
C ILE A 479 -16.39 -30.33 -22.45
N ILE A 480 -16.31 -30.69 -21.17
CA ILE A 480 -15.03 -31.00 -20.52
C ILE A 480 -14.89 -32.49 -20.24
N SER A 481 -13.65 -32.95 -20.30
CA SER A 481 -13.24 -34.30 -19.91
C SER A 481 -12.00 -34.22 -19.02
N GLY A 482 -11.85 -35.22 -18.14
CA GLY A 482 -10.66 -35.35 -17.29
C GLY A 482 -9.41 -35.72 -18.09
N ARG A 483 -8.24 -35.63 -17.45
CA ARG A 483 -6.94 -36.07 -17.98
C ARG A 483 -6.65 -37.56 -17.74
N GLY A 484 -7.63 -38.30 -17.21
CA GLY A 484 -7.52 -39.71 -16.85
C GLY A 484 -7.77 -39.94 -15.35
N ASN A 485 -8.06 -41.18 -14.96
CA ASN A 485 -8.29 -41.60 -13.57
C ASN A 485 -9.31 -40.74 -12.78
N ASP A 486 -10.31 -40.21 -13.49
CA ASP A 486 -11.32 -39.28 -12.95
C ASP A 486 -10.73 -37.96 -12.40
N ILE A 487 -9.59 -37.51 -12.91
CA ILE A 487 -8.92 -36.25 -12.52
C ILE A 487 -9.18 -35.16 -13.57
N PHE A 488 -9.65 -33.98 -13.16
CA PHE A 488 -9.86 -32.83 -14.04
C PHE A 488 -8.69 -31.84 -14.06
N ALA A 489 -7.96 -31.73 -12.95
CA ALA A 489 -6.92 -30.75 -12.64
C ALA A 489 -7.43 -29.29 -12.74
N PRO A 490 -8.38 -28.87 -11.87
CA PRO A 490 -9.01 -27.55 -11.97
C PRO A 490 -8.07 -26.36 -11.74
N ASN A 491 -7.00 -26.56 -10.96
CA ASN A 491 -6.06 -25.52 -10.58
C ASN A 491 -4.86 -25.40 -11.53
N ASP A 492 -4.69 -26.34 -12.45
CA ASP A 492 -3.64 -26.27 -13.46
C ASP A 492 -3.97 -25.19 -14.49
N THR A 493 -2.95 -24.45 -14.92
CA THR A 493 -3.07 -23.51 -16.04
C THR A 493 -3.50 -24.25 -17.31
N ILE A 494 -4.51 -23.72 -18.00
CA ILE A 494 -5.03 -24.34 -19.22
C ILE A 494 -4.06 -24.15 -20.39
N LYS A 495 -3.82 -25.24 -21.12
CA LYS A 495 -3.07 -25.20 -22.37
C LYS A 495 -3.96 -24.76 -23.54
N ARG A 496 -3.36 -24.15 -24.55
CA ARG A 496 -4.11 -23.63 -25.73
C ARG A 496 -4.85 -24.74 -26.48
N ASP A 497 -4.26 -25.92 -26.63
CA ASP A 497 -4.95 -27.05 -27.26
C ASP A 497 -6.15 -27.54 -26.43
N GLU A 498 -6.02 -27.61 -25.10
CA GLU A 498 -7.11 -27.94 -24.19
C GLU A 498 -8.26 -26.93 -24.26
N ALA A 499 -7.94 -25.63 -24.27
CA ALA A 499 -8.94 -24.56 -24.42
C ALA A 499 -9.72 -24.71 -25.73
N VAL A 500 -9.01 -24.94 -26.84
CA VAL A 500 -9.62 -25.14 -28.17
C VAL A 500 -10.50 -26.38 -28.23
N ILE A 501 -10.10 -27.48 -27.60
CA ILE A 501 -10.93 -28.69 -27.52
C ILE A 501 -12.24 -28.40 -26.79
N MET A 502 -12.19 -27.65 -25.69
CA MET A 502 -13.40 -27.24 -24.97
C MET A 502 -14.30 -26.36 -25.85
N ILE A 503 -13.73 -25.41 -26.59
CA ILE A 503 -14.49 -24.56 -27.53
C ILE A 503 -15.13 -25.38 -28.65
N ASP A 504 -14.40 -26.31 -29.26
CA ASP A 504 -14.94 -27.17 -30.32
C ASP A 504 -16.11 -28.02 -29.81
N ARG A 505 -16.01 -28.57 -28.59
CA ARG A 505 -17.10 -29.32 -27.96
C ARG A 505 -18.28 -28.43 -27.58
N ALA A 506 -18.02 -27.21 -27.13
CA ALA A 506 -19.04 -26.21 -26.82
C ALA A 506 -19.85 -25.82 -28.08
N LEU A 507 -19.19 -25.69 -29.23
CA LEU A 507 -19.86 -25.48 -30.52
C LEU A 507 -20.69 -26.70 -30.92
N GLN A 508 -20.14 -27.91 -30.77
CA GLN A 508 -20.87 -29.14 -31.09
C GLN A 508 -22.09 -29.34 -30.17
N TYR A 509 -22.01 -28.93 -28.90
CA TYR A 509 -23.16 -28.90 -27.99
C TYR A 509 -24.29 -27.99 -28.50
N LYS A 510 -23.94 -26.92 -29.23
CA LYS A 510 -24.89 -26.05 -29.94
C LYS A 510 -25.21 -26.52 -31.37
N ASN A 511 -24.89 -27.77 -31.71
CA ASN A 511 -25.07 -28.37 -33.03
C ASN A 511 -24.28 -27.66 -34.16
N ILE A 512 -23.18 -26.99 -33.81
CA ILE A 512 -22.28 -26.33 -34.77
C ILE A 512 -21.00 -27.15 -34.88
N LYS A 513 -20.72 -27.69 -36.07
CA LYS A 513 -19.49 -28.43 -36.34
C LYS A 513 -18.74 -27.79 -37.50
N GLY A 514 -17.53 -27.31 -37.23
CA GLY A 514 -16.65 -26.76 -38.26
C GLY A 514 -16.19 -27.83 -39.25
N ASN A 515 -15.81 -27.40 -40.46
CA ASN A 515 -15.19 -28.28 -41.45
C ASN A 515 -13.73 -28.56 -41.07
N LEU A 516 -13.24 -29.75 -41.42
CA LEU A 516 -11.80 -30.03 -41.33
C LEU A 516 -11.09 -29.26 -42.44
N VAL A 517 -10.21 -28.34 -42.07
CA VAL A 517 -9.39 -27.56 -43.00
C VAL A 517 -7.89 -27.81 -42.76
N PRO A 518 -7.03 -27.63 -43.76
CA PRO A 518 -5.58 -27.64 -43.55
C PRO A 518 -5.15 -26.55 -42.56
N LEU A 519 -4.26 -26.88 -41.62
CA LEU A 519 -3.68 -25.90 -40.70
C LEU A 519 -2.38 -25.33 -41.30
N PRO A 520 -2.18 -24.01 -41.28
CA PRO A 520 -0.93 -23.40 -41.71
C PRO A 520 0.18 -23.51 -40.67
N PHE A 521 -0.12 -24.06 -39.48
CA PHE A 521 0.79 -23.98 -38.34
C PHE A 521 1.96 -24.96 -38.43
N THR A 522 3.18 -24.47 -38.18
CA THR A 522 4.41 -25.27 -38.21
C THR A 522 4.46 -26.31 -37.09
N ASP A 523 3.86 -26.00 -35.95
CA ASP A 523 3.82 -26.81 -34.73
C ASP A 523 2.51 -27.62 -34.56
N GLN A 524 1.68 -27.70 -35.60
CA GLN A 524 0.37 -28.37 -35.57
C GLN A 524 0.42 -29.84 -35.10
N ASN A 525 1.56 -30.51 -35.26
CA ASN A 525 1.74 -31.91 -34.87
C ASN A 525 1.88 -32.10 -33.35
N LEU A 526 2.07 -31.02 -32.59
CA LEU A 526 2.11 -31.06 -31.11
C LEU A 526 0.70 -31.00 -30.49
N ALA A 527 -0.33 -30.70 -31.28
CA ALA A 527 -1.72 -30.61 -30.79
C ALA A 527 -2.26 -31.98 -30.39
N TYR A 528 -2.85 -32.06 -29.19
CA TYR A 528 -3.46 -33.30 -28.70
C TYR A 528 -4.62 -33.78 -29.58
N ASP A 529 -5.52 -32.88 -29.96
CA ASP A 529 -6.59 -33.14 -30.92
C ASP A 529 -6.46 -32.20 -32.12
N LYS A 530 -5.71 -32.65 -33.12
CA LYS A 530 -5.48 -31.89 -34.35
C LYS A 530 -6.79 -31.55 -35.08
N GLN A 531 -7.78 -32.45 -35.05
CA GLN A 531 -9.04 -32.23 -35.74
C GLN A 531 -9.89 -31.14 -35.07
N ALA A 532 -9.88 -31.06 -33.73
CA ALA A 532 -10.51 -29.95 -33.03
C ALA A 532 -9.91 -28.60 -33.45
N VAL A 533 -8.57 -28.52 -33.51
CA VAL A 533 -7.86 -27.32 -33.98
C VAL A 533 -8.25 -26.97 -35.42
N GLN A 534 -8.33 -27.96 -36.32
CA GLN A 534 -8.79 -27.76 -37.69
C GLN A 534 -10.19 -27.15 -37.76
N ARG A 535 -11.14 -27.70 -37.00
CA ARG A 535 -12.53 -27.20 -37.01
C ARG A 535 -12.63 -25.76 -36.53
N VAL A 536 -12.02 -25.43 -35.40
CA VAL A 536 -12.11 -24.07 -34.84
C VAL A 536 -11.28 -23.05 -35.62
N TYR A 537 -10.20 -23.48 -36.27
CA TYR A 537 -9.44 -22.63 -37.20
C TYR A 537 -10.29 -22.31 -38.43
N GLY A 538 -10.97 -23.29 -39.01
CA GLY A 538 -11.90 -23.10 -40.13
C GLY A 538 -13.09 -22.19 -39.80
N LEU A 539 -13.43 -22.05 -38.51
CA LEU A 539 -14.45 -21.12 -38.02
C LEU A 539 -13.89 -19.74 -37.62
N GLY A 540 -12.59 -19.49 -37.81
CA GLY A 540 -11.95 -18.20 -37.52
C GLY A 540 -11.77 -17.89 -36.03
N ILE A 541 -11.94 -18.87 -35.15
CA ILE A 541 -11.81 -18.70 -33.69
C ILE A 541 -10.33 -18.68 -33.28
N VAL A 542 -9.57 -19.63 -33.83
CA VAL A 542 -8.12 -19.75 -33.59
C VAL A 542 -7.35 -19.02 -34.67
N LYS A 543 -6.32 -18.30 -34.24
CA LYS A 543 -5.31 -17.67 -35.10
C LYS A 543 -3.92 -18.08 -34.59
N GLY A 544 -2.95 -18.18 -35.48
CA GLY A 544 -1.55 -18.40 -35.13
C GLY A 544 -0.85 -17.10 -34.75
N ASN A 545 0.39 -17.21 -34.27
CA ASN A 545 1.28 -16.08 -34.05
C ASN A 545 1.98 -15.64 -35.36
N GLU A 546 2.85 -14.64 -35.26
CA GLU A 546 3.63 -14.09 -36.39
C GLU A 546 4.59 -15.11 -37.03
N ASN A 547 4.93 -16.18 -36.31
CA ASN A 547 5.80 -17.27 -36.79
C ASN A 547 5.00 -18.42 -37.44
N ASN A 548 3.70 -18.24 -37.67
CA ASN A 548 2.79 -19.30 -38.10
C ASN A 548 2.78 -20.50 -37.13
N GLU A 549 2.79 -20.25 -35.82
CA GLU A 549 2.65 -21.29 -34.79
C GLU A 549 1.31 -21.15 -34.07
N PHE A 550 0.73 -22.28 -33.64
CA PHE A 550 -0.46 -22.30 -32.78
C PHE A 550 -0.11 -22.32 -31.28
N MET A 551 1.07 -22.83 -30.94
CA MET A 551 1.58 -23.07 -29.60
C MET A 551 0.70 -24.00 -28.74
N PRO A 552 0.42 -25.26 -29.16
CA PRO A 552 -0.51 -26.15 -28.47
C PRO A 552 -0.26 -26.28 -26.97
N LYS A 553 1.01 -26.32 -26.55
CA LYS A 553 1.42 -26.57 -25.17
C LYS A 553 1.60 -25.32 -24.32
N GLY A 554 1.52 -24.14 -24.95
CA GLY A 554 1.53 -22.85 -24.28
C GLY A 554 0.30 -22.66 -23.40
N SER A 555 0.47 -21.91 -22.33
CA SER A 555 -0.62 -21.53 -21.43
C SER A 555 -1.41 -20.36 -22.00
N ALA A 556 -2.72 -20.29 -21.74
CA ALA A 556 -3.55 -19.17 -22.19
C ALA A 556 -3.67 -18.07 -21.11
N THR A 557 -3.56 -16.80 -21.52
CA THR A 557 -3.88 -15.65 -20.66
C THR A 557 -5.38 -15.37 -20.62
N ARG A 558 -5.82 -14.47 -19.73
CA ARG A 558 -7.21 -14.00 -19.68
C ARG A 558 -7.61 -13.29 -20.96
N GLY A 559 -6.76 -12.42 -21.51
CA GLY A 559 -7.01 -11.73 -22.77
C GLY A 559 -7.16 -12.70 -23.94
N GLU A 560 -6.30 -13.71 -24.04
CA GLU A 560 -6.43 -14.76 -25.05
C GLU A 560 -7.70 -15.62 -24.85
N SER A 561 -8.02 -15.96 -23.61
CA SER A 561 -9.24 -16.69 -23.28
C SER A 561 -10.48 -15.89 -23.64
N ALA A 562 -10.48 -14.58 -23.40
CA ALA A 562 -11.55 -13.68 -23.80
C ALA A 562 -11.75 -13.69 -25.31
N ALA A 563 -10.66 -13.61 -26.08
CA ALA A 563 -10.69 -13.66 -27.53
C ALA A 563 -11.27 -14.99 -28.07
N PHE A 564 -10.90 -16.14 -27.49
CA PHE A 564 -11.47 -17.43 -27.87
C PHE A 564 -12.98 -17.50 -27.60
N ILE A 565 -13.39 -17.10 -26.40
CA ILE A 565 -14.79 -17.14 -25.97
C ILE A 565 -15.64 -16.18 -26.81
N ASN A 566 -15.19 -14.95 -27.02
CA ASN A 566 -15.93 -13.96 -27.79
C ASN A 566 -16.09 -14.38 -29.27
N ARG A 567 -15.04 -14.96 -29.88
CA ARG A 567 -15.14 -15.51 -31.24
C ARG A 567 -16.07 -16.71 -31.32
N MET A 568 -16.04 -17.60 -30.32
CA MET A 568 -17.00 -18.70 -30.23
C MET A 568 -18.45 -18.18 -30.16
N LEU A 569 -18.72 -17.17 -29.32
CA LEU A 569 -20.04 -16.54 -29.22
C LEU A 569 -20.48 -15.93 -30.55
N LYS A 570 -19.59 -15.20 -31.25
CA LYS A 570 -19.87 -14.67 -32.59
C LYS A 570 -20.23 -15.76 -33.61
N VAL A 571 -19.57 -16.92 -33.54
CA VAL A 571 -19.91 -18.08 -34.40
C VAL A 571 -21.29 -18.65 -34.04
N ILE A 572 -21.61 -18.76 -32.75
CA ILE A 572 -22.93 -19.23 -32.29
C ILE A 572 -24.04 -18.26 -32.70
N GLU A 573 -23.80 -16.95 -32.58
CA GLU A 573 -24.80 -15.90 -32.85
C GLU A 573 -25.03 -15.64 -34.34
N SER A 574 -24.12 -16.11 -35.20
CA SER A 574 -24.23 -15.98 -36.66
C SER A 574 -24.90 -17.19 -37.34
N LYS A 575 -25.36 -18.17 -36.54
CA LYS A 575 -26.05 -19.38 -36.98
C LYS A 575 -27.42 -19.46 -36.34
#